data_AF-A0A017TAG9-F1
#
_entry.id   AF-A0A017TAG9-F1
#
_cell.length_a   1.000
_cell.length_b   1.000
_cell.length_c   1.000
_cell.angle_alpha   90.00
_cell.angle_beta   90.00
_cell.angle_gamma   90.00
#
_symmetry.space_group_name_H-M   'P 1'
#
loop_
_entity.id
_entity.type
_entity.pdbx_description
1 polymer ?
#
loop_
_entity_poly.entity_id
_entity_poly.type
_entity_poly.pdbx_seq_one_letter_code
_entity_poly.pdbx_strand_id
1 'polypeptide(L)'
;MSHPPTPRPASALSLSALALSLGALSLGALSLGALSLGALSLGCASAASSDARPAADARANTTTPGPKPASIALGAHQEQRDAQHAWCGYLQDLYLRAAPGVARWPRFEQCLDARTMASPSMLRETAHCSSRALASFTGDPFTIAYAAEVSRCGSHALDAVAASAPDLVPYLATICSRISACDAVDHAECRDTLEDALGPHLRRAVGAMNERGRTELRTCFSAVSCTDLGDQLNACIEPLLDSLLWLPG
;
A
#
# COMPACT_ATOMS: atom_id res chain seq x y z
N MET A 1 -52.07 -25.05 -26.13
CA MET A 1 -51.04 -25.52 -25.17
C MET A 1 -49.88 -24.56 -25.27
N SER A 2 -49.85 -23.55 -24.41
CA SER A 2 -48.85 -22.49 -24.43
C SER A 2 -47.69 -22.89 -23.53
N HIS A 3 -46.50 -23.06 -24.09
CA HIS A 3 -45.28 -23.33 -23.32
C HIS A 3 -44.85 -22.06 -22.56
N PRO A 4 -44.47 -22.17 -21.28
CA PRO A 4 -43.86 -21.07 -20.56
C PRO A 4 -42.46 -20.76 -21.16
N PRO A 5 -42.07 -19.47 -21.24
CA PRO A 5 -40.74 -19.11 -21.70
C PRO A 5 -39.69 -19.63 -20.72
N THR A 6 -38.69 -20.33 -21.25
CA THR A 6 -37.49 -20.75 -20.51
C THR A 6 -36.69 -19.52 -20.07
N PRO A 7 -36.21 -19.48 -18.82
CA PRO A 7 -35.32 -18.40 -18.37
C PRO A 7 -34.00 -18.48 -19.16
N ARG A 8 -33.64 -17.37 -19.82
CA ARG A 8 -32.33 -17.21 -20.45
C ARG A 8 -31.25 -17.30 -19.38
N PRO A 9 -30.13 -18.01 -19.61
CA PRO A 9 -28.98 -17.94 -18.72
C PRO A 9 -28.49 -16.49 -18.70
N ALA A 10 -28.46 -15.89 -17.50
CA ALA A 10 -27.79 -14.64 -17.28
C ALA A 10 -26.37 -14.77 -17.82
N SER A 11 -26.03 -13.90 -18.76
CA SER A 11 -24.70 -13.83 -19.35
C SER A 11 -23.67 -13.83 -18.23
N ALA A 12 -22.78 -14.81 -18.27
CA ALA A 12 -21.53 -14.81 -17.52
C ALA A 12 -20.70 -13.62 -18.01
N LEU A 13 -21.03 -12.43 -17.52
CA LEU A 13 -20.19 -11.25 -17.60
C LEU A 13 -18.93 -11.60 -16.80
N SER A 14 -17.89 -11.95 -17.55
CA SER A 14 -16.62 -12.45 -17.04
C SER A 14 -16.08 -11.48 -15.99
N LEU A 15 -15.81 -11.99 -14.77
CA LEU A 15 -15.08 -11.24 -13.74
C LEU A 15 -13.73 -10.71 -14.24
N SER A 16 -13.21 -11.20 -15.37
CA SER A 16 -12.05 -10.66 -16.07
C SER A 16 -12.23 -9.18 -16.45
N ALA A 17 -13.44 -8.71 -16.77
CA ALA A 17 -13.71 -7.29 -17.00
C ALA A 17 -13.63 -6.46 -15.71
N LEU A 18 -13.90 -7.10 -14.56
CA LEU A 18 -13.67 -6.51 -13.24
C LEU A 18 -12.18 -6.39 -12.93
N ALA A 19 -11.39 -7.43 -13.21
CA ALA A 19 -9.94 -7.38 -13.07
C ALA A 19 -9.32 -6.29 -13.97
N LEU A 20 -9.94 -5.96 -15.10
CA LEU A 20 -9.52 -4.85 -15.96
C LEU A 20 -9.95 -3.47 -15.46
N SER A 21 -11.12 -3.31 -14.82
CA SER A 21 -11.53 -2.01 -14.24
C SER A 21 -10.95 -1.77 -12.83
N LEU A 22 -10.75 -2.82 -12.03
CA LEU A 22 -10.02 -2.74 -10.76
C LEU A 22 -8.50 -2.84 -10.95
N GLY A 23 -8.00 -3.50 -11.98
CA GLY A 23 -6.58 -3.43 -12.36
C GLY A 23 -6.24 -2.08 -13.02
N ALA A 24 -7.22 -1.42 -13.64
CA ALA A 24 -7.13 -0.01 -14.03
C ALA A 24 -7.43 0.97 -12.87
N LEU A 25 -7.83 0.49 -11.68
CA LEU A 25 -7.46 1.14 -10.40
C LEU A 25 -5.98 0.92 -10.12
N SER A 26 -5.18 1.01 -11.17
CA SER A 26 -3.77 1.26 -11.08
C SER A 26 -3.66 2.36 -10.04
N LEU A 27 -2.83 2.09 -9.05
CA LEU A 27 -2.21 3.14 -8.28
C LEU A 27 -1.53 4.19 -9.19
N GLY A 28 -1.70 4.19 -10.52
CA GLY A 28 -1.53 5.34 -11.41
C GLY A 28 -2.26 6.63 -11.02
N ALA A 29 -3.20 6.65 -10.07
CA ALA A 29 -3.59 7.92 -9.41
C ALA A 29 -2.58 8.37 -8.32
N LEU A 30 -1.81 7.42 -7.76
CA LEU A 30 -0.48 7.65 -7.19
C LEU A 30 0.57 7.52 -8.31
N SER A 31 0.33 8.12 -9.48
CA SER A 31 1.37 8.28 -10.50
C SER A 31 2.52 9.06 -9.87
N LEU A 32 3.47 8.32 -9.30
CA LEU A 32 4.84 8.75 -9.08
C LEU A 32 5.48 9.15 -10.41
N GLY A 33 4.87 8.82 -11.56
CA GLY A 33 5.24 9.32 -12.89
C GLY A 33 5.16 10.83 -13.09
N ALA A 34 4.56 11.59 -12.15
CA ALA A 34 4.67 13.05 -12.14
C ALA A 34 5.80 13.60 -11.25
N LEU A 35 6.59 12.73 -10.60
CA LEU A 35 7.91 13.10 -10.09
C LEU A 35 8.87 13.15 -11.28
N SER A 36 8.77 14.23 -12.05
CA SER A 36 9.87 14.64 -12.92
C SER A 36 11.04 15.05 -12.01
N LEU A 37 11.80 14.07 -11.52
CA LEU A 37 13.10 14.24 -10.86
C LEU A 37 14.17 14.77 -11.83
N GLY A 38 13.80 15.03 -13.08
CA GLY A 38 14.62 15.70 -14.09
C GLY A 38 14.80 17.19 -13.80
N ALA A 39 15.49 17.52 -12.70
CA ALA A 39 16.31 18.73 -12.54
C ALA A 39 16.86 18.85 -11.09
N LEU A 40 17.35 17.77 -10.49
CA LEU A 40 18.32 17.93 -9.40
C LEU A 40 19.70 18.25 -10.03
N SER A 41 19.81 19.44 -10.63
CA SER A 41 21.12 20.06 -10.83
C SER A 41 21.58 20.57 -9.48
N LEU A 42 22.33 19.75 -8.75
CA LEU A 42 23.06 20.17 -7.56
C LEU A 42 24.10 21.22 -7.96
N GLY A 43 23.70 22.49 -7.88
CA GLY A 43 24.59 23.63 -8.00
C GLY A 43 25.36 23.81 -6.70
N CYS A 44 26.69 23.65 -6.76
CA CYS A 44 27.61 23.89 -5.65
C CYS A 44 27.38 25.26 -4.99
N ALA A 45 26.89 25.25 -3.75
CA ALA A 45 26.97 26.41 -2.86
C ALA A 45 27.76 25.99 -1.61
N SER A 46 29.00 26.48 -1.50
CA SER A 46 29.82 26.34 -0.30
C SER A 46 29.21 27.16 0.84
N ALA A 47 28.89 26.50 1.96
CA ALA A 47 28.53 27.17 3.20
C ALA A 47 29.40 26.67 4.37
N ALA A 48 29.79 27.64 5.20
CA ALA A 48 30.78 27.56 6.24
C ALA A 48 30.37 26.71 7.45
N SER A 49 31.38 26.12 8.08
CA SER A 49 31.31 25.40 9.34
C SER A 49 30.87 26.30 10.50
N SER A 50 29.99 25.79 11.36
CA SER A 50 29.79 26.33 12.71
C SER A 50 29.57 25.17 13.69
N ASP A 51 30.59 25.01 14.54
CA ASP A 51 30.63 24.15 15.72
C ASP A 51 29.57 24.57 16.75
N ALA A 52 28.82 23.61 17.28
CA ALA A 52 28.25 23.70 18.62
C ALA A 52 27.91 22.31 19.19
N ARG A 53 28.60 21.95 20.27
CA ARG A 53 28.26 20.93 21.28
C ARG A 53 28.37 21.65 22.65
N PRO A 54 27.93 21.11 23.81
CA PRO A 54 27.04 19.99 24.10
C PRO A 54 25.95 20.34 25.15
N ALA A 55 25.01 19.43 25.44
CA ALA A 55 24.52 19.21 26.81
C ALA A 55 23.89 17.82 26.95
N ALA A 56 24.49 17.00 27.82
CA ALA A 56 23.92 15.78 28.34
C ALA A 56 23.04 16.12 29.55
N ASP A 57 21.87 15.49 29.68
CA ASP A 57 21.38 15.08 30.99
C ASP A 57 20.27 14.03 30.93
N ALA A 58 20.17 13.32 32.03
CA ALA A 58 19.68 11.96 32.21
C ALA A 58 18.17 11.71 32.04
N ARG A 59 17.83 10.46 31.70
CA ARG A 59 16.64 9.81 32.28
C ARG A 59 16.81 8.31 32.41
N ALA A 60 16.50 7.85 33.63
CA ALA A 60 16.56 6.48 34.09
C ALA A 60 15.60 5.57 33.31
N ASN A 61 16.13 4.45 32.82
CA ASN A 61 15.34 3.38 32.20
C ASN A 61 14.71 2.51 33.29
N THR A 62 13.40 2.67 33.47
CA THR A 62 12.54 1.63 34.07
C THR A 62 12.36 0.51 33.05
N THR A 63 13.09 -0.59 33.23
CA THR A 63 12.96 -1.80 32.42
C THR A 63 11.70 -2.56 32.82
N THR A 64 10.56 -2.23 32.21
CA THR A 64 9.41 -3.12 32.19
C THR A 64 9.76 -4.33 31.30
N PRO A 65 9.55 -5.58 31.74
CA PRO A 65 9.75 -6.75 30.88
C PRO A 65 8.84 -6.64 29.66
N GLY A 66 9.41 -6.33 28.51
CA GLY A 66 8.67 -6.25 27.26
C GLY A 66 8.02 -7.60 26.91
N PRO A 67 6.87 -7.59 26.22
CA PRO A 67 6.22 -8.82 25.77
C PRO A 67 7.21 -9.70 24.98
N LYS A 68 7.16 -11.01 25.25
CA LYS A 68 8.06 -12.00 24.64
C LYS A 68 7.91 -11.96 23.11
N PRO A 69 8.99 -11.95 22.29
CA PRO A 69 8.91 -11.78 20.84
C PRO A 69 7.94 -12.73 20.11
N ALA A 70 7.79 -13.97 20.62
CA ALA A 70 6.86 -14.96 20.06
C ALA A 70 5.38 -14.57 20.20
N SER A 71 4.97 -13.90 21.29
CA SER A 71 3.58 -13.48 21.47
C SER A 71 3.22 -12.30 20.57
N ILE A 72 4.18 -11.42 20.28
CA ILE A 72 4.01 -10.29 19.36
C ILE A 72 3.82 -10.82 17.93
N ALA A 73 4.66 -11.76 17.49
CA ALA A 73 4.57 -12.34 16.15
C ALA A 73 3.24 -13.10 15.92
N LEU A 74 2.77 -13.86 16.91
CA LEU A 74 1.48 -14.55 16.84
C LEU A 74 0.31 -13.55 16.76
N GLY A 75 0.37 -12.47 17.55
CA GLY A 75 -0.62 -11.40 17.52
C GLY A 75 -0.71 -10.72 16.16
N ALA A 76 0.43 -10.32 15.59
CA ALA A 76 0.49 -9.70 14.26
C ALA A 76 -0.05 -10.63 13.16
N HIS A 77 0.23 -11.93 13.24
CA HIS A 77 -0.29 -12.89 12.28
C HIS A 77 -1.81 -13.07 12.40
N GLN A 78 -2.36 -13.11 13.63
CA GLN A 78 -3.81 -13.15 13.81
C GLN A 78 -4.45 -11.87 13.25
N GLU A 79 -3.83 -10.73 13.54
CA GLU A 79 -4.31 -9.43 13.08
C GLU A 79 -4.41 -9.36 11.54
N GLN A 80 -3.38 -9.85 10.84
CA GLN A 80 -3.38 -9.95 9.38
C GLN A 80 -4.49 -10.86 8.87
N ARG A 81 -4.70 -12.02 9.50
CA ARG A 81 -5.79 -12.94 9.11
C ARG A 81 -7.15 -12.28 9.24
N ASP A 82 -7.42 -11.60 10.36
CA ASP A 82 -8.71 -10.95 10.59
C ASP A 82 -8.96 -9.83 9.57
N ALA A 83 -7.92 -9.07 9.23
CA ALA A 83 -7.99 -8.05 8.19
C ALA A 83 -8.23 -8.64 6.79
N GLN A 84 -7.57 -9.76 6.46
CA GLN A 84 -7.81 -10.49 5.21
C GLN A 84 -9.25 -11.03 5.14
N HIS A 85 -9.80 -11.55 6.24
CA HIS A 85 -11.21 -11.98 6.30
C HIS A 85 -12.17 -10.83 6.02
N ALA A 86 -11.93 -9.64 6.57
CA ALA A 86 -12.76 -8.46 6.29
C ALA A 86 -12.75 -8.09 4.80
N TRP A 87 -11.56 -8.08 4.18
CA TRP A 87 -11.41 -7.84 2.75
C TRP A 87 -12.12 -8.88 1.88
N CYS A 88 -11.95 -10.18 2.20
CA CYS A 88 -12.62 -11.26 1.47
C CYS A 88 -14.14 -11.26 1.67
N GLY A 89 -14.62 -10.84 2.84
CA GLY A 89 -16.04 -10.62 3.12
C GLY A 89 -16.63 -9.56 2.18
N TYR A 90 -15.96 -8.41 2.05
CA TYR A 90 -16.34 -7.38 1.10
C TYR A 90 -16.44 -7.91 -0.35
N LEU A 91 -15.42 -8.63 -0.83
CA LEU A 91 -15.42 -9.18 -2.18
C LEU A 91 -16.51 -10.24 -2.39
N GLN A 92 -16.83 -11.04 -1.36
CA GLN A 92 -17.96 -11.96 -1.40
C GLN A 92 -19.28 -11.22 -1.55
N ASP A 93 -19.52 -10.18 -0.75
CA ASP A 93 -20.77 -9.40 -0.82
C ASP A 93 -20.94 -8.74 -2.19
N LEU A 94 -19.83 -8.19 -2.73
CA LEU A 94 -19.80 -7.63 -4.08
C LEU A 94 -20.18 -8.68 -5.14
N TYR A 95 -19.60 -9.89 -5.03
CA TYR A 95 -19.89 -10.99 -5.94
C TYR A 95 -21.33 -11.49 -5.83
N LEU A 96 -21.85 -11.69 -4.63
CA LEU A 96 -23.20 -12.19 -4.41
C LEU A 96 -24.26 -11.21 -4.94
N ARG A 97 -23.95 -9.91 -4.91
CA ARG A 97 -24.79 -8.88 -5.54
C ARG A 97 -24.80 -8.97 -7.07
N ALA A 98 -23.70 -9.41 -7.67
CA ALA A 98 -23.58 -9.66 -9.12
C ALA A 98 -24.35 -10.90 -9.60
N ALA A 99 -24.38 -11.91 -8.74
CA ALA A 99 -24.71 -13.28 -9.12
C ALA A 99 -25.91 -13.78 -8.30
N PRO A 100 -27.13 -13.29 -8.60
CA PRO A 100 -28.31 -13.70 -7.85
C PRO A 100 -28.53 -15.21 -7.94
N GLY A 101 -28.83 -15.83 -6.79
CA GLY A 101 -29.03 -17.29 -6.69
C GLY A 101 -27.76 -18.09 -6.40
N VAL A 102 -26.58 -17.45 -6.37
CA VAL A 102 -25.36 -18.10 -5.87
C VAL A 102 -25.28 -17.89 -4.36
N ALA A 103 -24.97 -18.96 -3.61
CA ALA A 103 -24.89 -18.90 -2.13
C ALA A 103 -23.52 -18.44 -1.61
N ARG A 104 -22.46 -18.63 -2.39
CA ARG A 104 -21.08 -18.32 -2.00
C ARG A 104 -20.22 -17.97 -3.19
N TRP A 105 -19.30 -17.03 -2.99
CA TRP A 105 -18.27 -16.72 -3.98
C TRP A 105 -17.26 -17.88 -4.10
N PRO A 106 -17.06 -18.49 -5.29
CA PRO A 106 -16.20 -19.66 -5.45
C PRO A 106 -14.73 -19.46 -5.07
N ARG A 107 -14.23 -18.21 -5.09
CA ARG A 107 -12.84 -17.87 -4.79
C ARG A 107 -12.62 -17.42 -3.34
N PHE A 108 -13.64 -17.52 -2.48
CA PHE A 108 -13.54 -17.03 -1.11
C PHE A 108 -12.41 -17.69 -0.31
N GLU A 109 -12.28 -19.02 -0.37
CA GLU A 109 -11.19 -19.72 0.34
C GLU A 109 -9.81 -19.31 -0.21
N GLN A 110 -9.70 -19.17 -1.54
CA GLN A 110 -8.46 -18.68 -2.16
C GLN A 110 -8.10 -17.26 -1.70
N CYS A 111 -9.11 -16.41 -1.48
CA CYS A 111 -8.92 -15.08 -0.92
C CYS A 111 -8.40 -15.14 0.53
N LEU A 112 -8.94 -16.05 1.36
CA LEU A 112 -8.49 -16.22 2.74
C LEU A 112 -7.05 -16.73 2.83
N ASP A 113 -6.66 -17.59 1.91
CA ASP A 113 -5.30 -18.14 1.83
C ASP A 113 -4.29 -17.17 1.20
N ALA A 114 -4.77 -16.09 0.56
CA ALA A 114 -3.93 -15.13 -0.11
C ALA A 114 -3.02 -14.39 0.89
N ARG A 115 -1.74 -14.26 0.50
CA ARG A 115 -0.75 -13.50 1.27
C ARG A 115 -0.55 -12.15 0.61
N THR A 116 -1.17 -11.13 1.18
CA THR A 116 -1.03 -9.73 0.76
C THR A 116 0.15 -9.04 1.44
N MET A 117 0.62 -7.96 0.83
CA MET A 117 1.61 -7.06 1.44
C MET A 117 0.96 -5.92 2.22
N ALA A 118 -0.37 -5.78 2.20
CA ALA A 118 -1.05 -4.70 2.92
C ALA A 118 -0.99 -4.88 4.44
N SER A 119 -0.89 -3.76 5.15
CA SER A 119 -1.01 -3.71 6.60
C SER A 119 -2.42 -4.09 7.03
N PRO A 120 -2.59 -4.70 8.23
CA PRO A 120 -3.92 -5.05 8.72
C PRO A 120 -4.87 -3.84 8.77
N SER A 121 -4.37 -2.68 9.20
CA SER A 121 -5.13 -1.44 9.23
C SER A 121 -5.59 -1.02 7.83
N MET A 122 -4.70 -1.06 6.83
CA MET A 122 -5.03 -0.69 5.45
C MET A 122 -6.17 -1.56 4.88
N LEU A 123 -6.05 -2.88 5.07
CA LEU A 123 -7.06 -3.84 4.62
C LEU A 123 -8.42 -3.59 5.28
N ARG A 124 -8.44 -3.37 6.61
CA ARG A 124 -9.69 -3.12 7.34
C ARG A 124 -10.36 -1.83 6.92
N GLU A 125 -9.60 -0.73 6.84
CA GLU A 125 -10.14 0.57 6.44
C GLU A 125 -10.73 0.50 5.03
N THR A 126 -9.99 -0.12 4.10
CA THR A 126 -10.45 -0.30 2.72
C THR A 126 -11.71 -1.16 2.66
N ALA A 127 -11.71 -2.32 3.34
CA ALA A 127 -12.86 -3.23 3.36
C ALA A 127 -14.09 -2.59 4.00
N HIS A 128 -13.93 -1.93 5.15
CA HIS A 128 -15.04 -1.30 5.86
C HIS A 128 -15.68 -0.17 5.05
N CYS A 129 -14.87 0.72 4.48
CA CYS A 129 -15.37 1.79 3.62
C CYS A 129 -16.09 1.21 2.39
N SER A 130 -15.48 0.23 1.71
CA SER A 130 -16.05 -0.38 0.50
C SER A 130 -17.33 -1.16 0.77
N SER A 131 -17.43 -1.87 1.89
CA SER A 131 -18.67 -2.55 2.30
C SER A 131 -19.79 -1.55 2.60
N ARG A 132 -19.49 -0.41 3.25
CA ARG A 132 -20.49 0.66 3.47
C ARG A 132 -20.94 1.29 2.17
N ALA A 133 -19.99 1.59 1.27
CA ALA A 133 -20.28 2.07 -0.07
C ALA A 133 -21.21 1.10 -0.79
N LEU A 134 -20.87 -0.20 -0.83
CA LEU A 134 -21.70 -1.24 -1.42
C LEU A 134 -23.11 -1.25 -0.83
N ALA A 135 -23.24 -1.27 0.49
CA ALA A 135 -24.56 -1.31 1.15
C ALA A 135 -25.44 -0.10 0.79
N SER A 136 -24.84 1.07 0.60
CA SER A 136 -25.56 2.31 0.24
C SER A 136 -25.79 2.48 -1.27
N PHE A 137 -24.97 1.83 -2.10
CA PHE A 137 -25.06 1.95 -3.55
C PHE A 137 -26.36 1.31 -4.03
N THR A 138 -27.06 1.93 -4.97
CA THR A 138 -28.32 1.41 -5.53
C THR A 138 -28.08 0.89 -6.96
N GLY A 139 -28.63 -0.27 -7.28
CA GLY A 139 -28.48 -0.88 -8.61
C GLY A 139 -27.24 -1.76 -8.75
N ASP A 140 -26.71 -1.85 -9.97
CA ASP A 140 -25.56 -2.68 -10.33
C ASP A 140 -24.24 -2.05 -9.82
N PRO A 141 -23.47 -2.72 -8.95
CA PRO A 141 -22.18 -2.20 -8.49
C PRO A 141 -21.09 -2.25 -9.57
N PHE A 142 -21.32 -2.85 -10.75
CA PHE A 142 -20.33 -2.89 -11.82
C PHE A 142 -20.43 -1.70 -12.76
N THR A 143 -20.35 -0.52 -12.15
CA THR A 143 -20.38 0.77 -12.85
C THR A 143 -19.14 1.58 -12.54
N ILE A 144 -18.79 2.52 -13.43
CA ILE A 144 -17.70 3.48 -13.21
C ILE A 144 -17.96 4.29 -11.93
N ALA A 145 -19.21 4.61 -11.63
CA ALA A 145 -19.59 5.36 -10.43
C ALA A 145 -19.23 4.61 -9.14
N TYR A 146 -19.52 3.31 -9.06
CA TYR A 146 -19.13 2.51 -7.91
C TYR A 146 -17.62 2.28 -7.86
N ALA A 147 -16.97 2.04 -9.00
CA ALA A 147 -15.51 1.92 -9.07
C ALA A 147 -14.81 3.16 -8.49
N ALA A 148 -15.29 4.37 -8.82
CA ALA A 148 -14.79 5.63 -8.27
C ALA A 148 -14.98 5.73 -6.74
N GLU A 149 -16.08 5.20 -6.20
CA GLU A 149 -16.29 5.16 -4.74
C GLU A 149 -15.30 4.22 -4.05
N VAL A 150 -15.04 3.06 -4.62
CA VAL A 150 -14.02 2.13 -4.12
C VAL A 150 -12.62 2.76 -4.23
N SER A 151 -12.32 3.52 -5.29
CA SER A 151 -11.07 4.30 -5.39
C SER A 151 -10.92 5.30 -4.24
N ARG A 152 -12.01 6.03 -3.91
CA ARG A 152 -12.02 6.97 -2.79
C ARG A 152 -11.76 6.28 -1.46
N CYS A 153 -12.38 5.11 -1.24
CA CYS A 153 -12.11 4.29 -0.07
C CYS A 153 -10.64 3.87 0.03
N GLY A 154 -10.04 3.41 -1.07
CA GLY A 154 -8.62 3.07 -1.11
C GLY A 154 -7.70 4.25 -0.79
N SER A 155 -7.95 5.41 -1.41
CA SER A 155 -7.16 6.62 -1.12
C SER A 155 -7.28 7.06 0.34
N HIS A 156 -8.51 7.07 0.89
CA HIS A 156 -8.74 7.43 2.29
C HIS A 156 -8.04 6.45 3.25
N ALA A 157 -8.08 5.15 2.94
CA ALA A 157 -7.38 4.15 3.73
C ALA A 157 -5.86 4.36 3.71
N LEU A 158 -5.27 4.68 2.55
CA LEU A 158 -3.84 5.00 2.43
C LEU A 158 -3.45 6.23 3.26
N ASP A 159 -4.30 7.26 3.28
CA ASP A 159 -4.07 8.46 4.10
C ASP A 159 -4.18 8.14 5.59
N ALA A 160 -5.18 7.35 5.99
CA ALA A 160 -5.42 6.99 7.39
C ALA A 160 -4.29 6.15 8.01
N VAL A 161 -3.62 5.34 7.19
CA VAL A 161 -2.55 4.43 7.64
C VAL A 161 -1.15 4.93 7.35
N ALA A 162 -1.01 6.17 6.86
CA ALA A 162 0.27 6.74 6.50
C ALA A 162 1.26 6.65 7.68
N ALA A 163 2.46 6.14 7.39
CA ALA A 163 3.53 6.01 8.36
C ALA A 163 3.95 7.38 8.92
N SER A 164 4.56 7.40 10.09
CA SER A 164 5.12 8.63 10.67
C SER A 164 6.49 8.97 10.05
N ALA A 165 6.98 10.20 10.21
CA ALA A 165 8.33 10.57 9.76
C ALA A 165 9.43 9.67 10.39
N PRO A 166 9.39 9.33 11.70
CA PRO A 166 10.31 8.35 12.28
C PRO A 166 10.33 6.99 11.58
N ASP A 167 9.18 6.51 11.09
CA ASP A 167 9.09 5.23 10.39
C ASP A 167 9.79 5.25 9.02
N LEU A 168 10.00 6.44 8.44
CA LEU A 168 10.69 6.59 7.15
C LEU A 168 12.22 6.61 7.26
N VAL A 169 12.76 6.90 8.45
CA VAL A 169 14.21 7.03 8.66
C VAL A 169 15.00 5.85 8.08
N PRO A 170 14.61 4.57 8.29
CA PRO A 170 15.36 3.44 7.74
C PRO A 170 15.38 3.40 6.20
N TYR A 171 14.32 3.87 5.54
CA TYR A 171 14.21 3.89 4.09
C TYR A 171 15.07 4.99 3.49
N LEU A 172 14.94 6.21 4.01
CA LEU A 172 15.74 7.36 3.58
C LEU A 172 17.23 7.12 3.84
N ALA A 173 17.59 6.54 4.99
CA ALA A 173 18.98 6.17 5.28
C ALA A 173 19.53 5.14 4.30
N THR A 174 18.72 4.16 3.89
CA THR A 174 19.14 3.15 2.90
C THR A 174 19.41 3.79 1.54
N ILE A 175 18.50 4.66 1.07
CA ILE A 175 18.65 5.36 -0.21
C ILE A 175 19.84 6.31 -0.17
N CYS A 176 19.96 7.15 0.86
CA CYS A 176 21.04 8.12 0.98
C CYS A 176 22.41 7.48 1.15
N SER A 177 22.51 6.36 1.89
CA SER A 177 23.77 5.61 1.97
C SER A 177 24.22 5.10 0.59
N ARG A 178 23.29 4.80 -0.32
CA ARG A 178 23.62 4.43 -1.71
C ARG A 178 24.03 5.64 -2.53
N ILE A 179 23.29 6.74 -2.47
CA ILE A 179 23.60 7.97 -3.20
C ILE A 179 24.96 8.53 -2.79
N SER A 180 25.26 8.61 -1.49
CA SER A 180 26.56 9.09 -0.99
C SER A 180 27.74 8.17 -1.35
N ALA A 181 27.46 6.92 -1.77
CA ALA A 181 28.50 6.04 -2.31
C ALA A 181 28.74 6.26 -3.83
N CYS A 182 27.76 6.84 -4.52
CA CYS A 182 27.80 7.14 -5.95
C CYS A 182 28.38 8.52 -6.24
N ASP A 183 28.10 9.49 -5.39
CA ASP A 183 28.50 10.88 -5.53
C ASP A 183 28.88 11.48 -4.17
N ALA A 184 29.61 12.58 -4.16
CA ALA A 184 30.03 13.28 -2.93
C ALA A 184 28.89 14.11 -2.30
N VAL A 185 27.65 13.61 -2.36
CA VAL A 185 26.49 14.24 -1.73
C VAL A 185 26.47 13.90 -0.25
N ASP A 186 26.35 14.92 0.59
CA ASP A 186 26.24 14.76 2.03
C ASP A 186 24.95 13.99 2.39
N HIS A 187 25.06 13.09 3.37
CA HIS A 187 23.92 12.25 3.75
C HIS A 187 22.76 13.07 4.35
N ALA A 188 23.03 14.15 5.09
CA ALA A 188 21.97 14.98 5.66
C ALA A 188 21.26 15.76 4.55
N GLU A 189 22.02 16.35 3.62
CA GLU A 189 21.46 17.04 2.44
C GLU A 189 20.59 16.10 1.58
N CYS A 190 21.08 14.87 1.34
CA CYS A 190 20.31 13.85 0.65
C CYS A 190 19.00 13.54 1.38
N ARG A 191 19.05 13.32 2.69
CA ARG A 191 17.87 12.95 3.48
C ARG A 191 16.82 14.05 3.41
N ASP A 192 17.21 15.29 3.65
CA ASP A 192 16.28 16.42 3.70
C ASP A 192 15.64 16.62 2.31
N THR A 193 16.42 16.53 1.24
CA THR A 193 15.92 16.60 -0.15
C THR A 193 14.92 15.46 -0.47
N LEU A 194 15.23 14.22 -0.08
CA LEU A 194 14.35 13.08 -0.32
C LEU A 194 13.10 13.11 0.56
N GLU A 195 13.22 13.59 1.80
CA GLU A 195 12.07 13.74 2.70
C GLU A 195 11.09 14.78 2.14
N ASP A 196 11.59 15.90 1.65
CA ASP A 196 10.75 16.94 1.02
C ASP A 196 10.09 16.44 -0.28
N ALA A 197 10.84 15.72 -1.13
CA ALA A 197 10.35 15.28 -2.43
C ALA A 197 9.45 14.03 -2.36
N LEU A 198 9.84 13.02 -1.56
CA LEU A 198 9.22 11.69 -1.55
C LEU A 198 8.52 11.37 -0.23
N GLY A 199 8.75 12.14 0.84
CA GLY A 199 8.23 11.86 2.17
C GLY A 199 6.73 11.53 2.18
N PRO A 200 5.83 12.38 1.65
CA PRO A 200 4.39 12.09 1.64
C PRO A 200 4.03 10.78 0.94
N HIS A 201 4.68 10.47 -0.20
CA HIS A 201 4.42 9.25 -0.96
C HIS A 201 4.95 8.01 -0.24
N LEU A 202 6.17 8.07 0.30
CA LEU A 202 6.77 6.99 1.07
C LEU A 202 5.99 6.73 2.36
N ARG A 203 5.48 7.78 3.03
CA ARG A 203 4.63 7.62 4.23
C ARG A 203 3.39 6.80 3.91
N ARG A 204 2.68 7.12 2.83
CA ARG A 204 1.52 6.33 2.39
C ARG A 204 1.92 4.89 2.04
N ALA A 205 2.95 4.71 1.23
CA ALA A 205 3.39 3.37 0.80
C ALA A 205 3.84 2.49 1.97
N VAL A 206 4.73 2.98 2.83
CA VAL A 206 5.23 2.25 4.01
C VAL A 206 4.10 1.98 5.01
N GLY A 207 3.20 2.94 5.20
CA GLY A 207 2.03 2.81 6.05
C GLY A 207 1.05 1.73 5.57
N ALA A 208 0.87 1.67 4.25
CA ALA A 208 0.02 0.68 3.59
C ALA A 208 0.58 -0.74 3.68
N MET A 209 1.88 -0.93 3.91
CA MET A 209 2.54 -2.23 3.91
C MET A 209 2.62 -2.86 5.32
N ASN A 210 2.45 -4.18 5.39
CA ASN A 210 2.83 -4.98 6.55
C ASN A 210 4.36 -5.15 6.65
N GLU A 211 4.85 -5.81 7.70
CA GLU A 211 6.29 -5.98 7.93
C GLU A 211 7.01 -6.69 6.79
N ARG A 212 6.34 -7.63 6.10
CA ARG A 212 6.92 -8.31 4.94
C ARG A 212 7.12 -7.33 3.80
N GLY A 213 6.08 -6.60 3.39
CA GLY A 213 6.18 -5.60 2.32
C GLY A 213 7.23 -4.53 2.62
N ARG A 214 7.30 -4.08 3.88
CA ARG A 214 8.31 -3.13 4.38
C ARG A 214 9.74 -3.67 4.24
N THR A 215 9.94 -4.94 4.52
CA THR A 215 11.26 -5.60 4.41
C THR A 215 11.67 -5.80 2.95
N GLU A 216 10.74 -6.22 2.08
CA GLU A 216 10.98 -6.32 0.64
C GLU A 216 11.35 -4.95 0.04
N LEU A 217 10.62 -3.89 0.41
CA LEU A 217 10.88 -2.52 -0.05
C LEU A 217 12.29 -2.05 0.34
N ARG A 218 12.68 -2.23 1.60
CA ARG A 218 14.05 -1.87 2.06
C ARG A 218 15.12 -2.66 1.31
N THR A 219 14.87 -3.96 1.11
CA THR A 219 15.78 -4.83 0.37
C THR A 219 15.96 -4.32 -1.06
N CYS A 220 14.87 -3.96 -1.72
CA CYS A 220 14.92 -3.38 -3.05
C CYS A 220 15.67 -2.04 -3.10
N PHE A 221 15.38 -1.11 -2.17
CA PHE A 221 16.12 0.15 -2.05
C PHE A 221 17.61 -0.06 -1.77
N SER A 222 17.98 -1.13 -1.08
CA SER A 222 19.39 -1.45 -0.87
C SER A 222 20.09 -1.91 -2.15
N ALA A 223 19.37 -2.29 -3.21
CA ALA A 223 19.93 -2.77 -4.47
C ALA A 223 19.99 -1.70 -5.57
N VAL A 224 19.51 -0.48 -5.31
CA VAL A 224 19.51 0.58 -6.32
C VAL A 224 20.94 1.02 -6.68
N SER A 225 21.14 1.30 -7.96
CA SER A 225 22.38 1.78 -8.54
C SER A 225 22.40 3.31 -8.71
N CYS A 226 23.54 3.85 -9.14
CA CYS A 226 23.78 5.30 -9.25
C CYS A 226 23.06 5.99 -10.42
N THR A 227 22.54 5.23 -11.39
CA THR A 227 21.90 5.78 -12.61
C THR A 227 20.39 5.60 -12.54
N ASP A 228 19.61 6.58 -13.00
CA ASP A 228 18.14 6.43 -13.10
C ASP A 228 17.47 6.08 -11.76
N LEU A 229 17.89 6.74 -10.68
CA LEU A 229 17.39 6.46 -9.32
C LEU A 229 15.86 6.52 -9.23
N GLY A 230 15.23 7.51 -9.87
CA GLY A 230 13.77 7.66 -9.87
C GLY A 230 13.05 6.42 -10.43
N ASP A 231 13.50 5.94 -11.58
CA ASP A 231 12.92 4.76 -12.25
C ASP A 231 13.15 3.50 -11.42
N GLN A 232 14.33 3.35 -10.80
CA GLN A 232 14.62 2.22 -9.92
C GLN A 232 13.77 2.24 -8.65
N LEU A 233 13.57 3.41 -8.02
CA LEU A 233 12.69 3.53 -6.86
C LEU A 233 11.25 3.19 -7.23
N ASN A 234 10.77 3.64 -8.40
CA ASN A 234 9.45 3.27 -8.89
C ASN A 234 9.34 1.75 -9.13
N ALA A 235 10.34 1.14 -9.77
CA ALA A 235 10.41 -0.30 -10.00
C ALA A 235 10.44 -1.12 -8.69
N CYS A 236 10.93 -0.56 -7.59
CA CYS A 236 10.85 -1.17 -6.27
C CYS A 236 9.44 -1.08 -5.65
N ILE A 237 8.74 0.03 -5.87
CA ILE A 237 7.47 0.31 -5.20
C ILE A 237 6.30 -0.36 -5.94
N GLU A 238 6.26 -0.29 -7.26
CA GLU A 238 5.11 -0.70 -8.09
C GLU A 238 4.68 -2.17 -7.86
N PRO A 239 5.57 -3.18 -7.89
CA PRO A 239 5.17 -4.57 -7.65
C PRO A 239 4.62 -4.82 -6.24
N LEU A 240 5.08 -4.04 -5.26
CA LEU A 240 4.62 -4.14 -3.88
C LEU A 240 3.24 -3.51 -3.70
N LEU A 241 2.98 -2.40 -4.40
CA LEU A 241 1.68 -1.75 -4.45
C LEU A 241 0.63 -2.66 -5.10
N ASP A 242 0.98 -3.33 -6.19
CA ASP A 242 0.12 -4.32 -6.86
C ASP A 242 -0.20 -5.53 -5.96
N SER A 243 0.71 -5.84 -5.02
CA SER A 243 0.56 -6.93 -4.07
C SER A 243 -0.15 -6.53 -2.77
N LEU A 244 -0.61 -5.28 -2.63
CA LEU A 244 -1.30 -4.81 -1.42
C LEU A 244 -2.65 -5.50 -1.25
N LEU A 245 -3.45 -5.56 -2.30
CA LEU A 245 -4.79 -6.15 -2.25
C LEU A 245 -4.84 -7.39 -3.12
N TRP A 246 -5.41 -8.46 -2.59
CA TRP A 246 -5.69 -9.63 -3.41
C TRP A 246 -6.98 -9.38 -4.20
N LEU A 247 -6.91 -9.49 -5.52
CA LEU A 247 -8.04 -9.45 -6.43
C LEU A 247 -8.08 -10.75 -7.26
N PRO A 248 -9.27 -11.29 -7.56
CA PRO A 248 -9.38 -12.43 -8.46
C PRO A 248 -8.93 -12.02 -9.88
N GLY A 249 -7.98 -12.76 -10.45
CA GLY A 249 -7.59 -12.67 -11.87
C GLY A 249 -8.51 -13.44 -12.80
#